data_AF-A0A2N2WZH4-F1
#
_entry.id   AF-A0A2N2WZH4-F1
#
_cell.length_a   1.000
_cell.length_b   1.000
_cell.length_c   1.000
_cell.angle_alpha   90.00
_cell.angle_beta   90.00
_cell.angle_gamma   90.00
#
_symmetry.space_group_name_H-M   'P 1'
#
loop_
_entity.id
_entity.type
_entity.pdbx_description
1 polymer ?
#
loop_
_entity_poly.entity_id
_entity_poly.type
_entity_poly.pdbx_seq_one_letter_code
_entity_poly.pdbx_strand_id
1 'polypeptide(L)'
;MKIKLRHKIGFLGIVLLISNALFSQNIQLKKFNSKELNSDRYLKIYVPPSYALDSTKLYPLTIVLDAEYLFDVYVGNSILFSAKEKAPEQIIVGINQNQYNERVKDCSYSKENSLPTADSEAFYRFIRSELFNYFEENYRISPFKTIVGNTLSANFINYFLIEDNP
;
A
#
# COMPACT_ATOMS: atom_id res chain seq x y z
N MET A 1 11.52 -51.37 -10.91
CA MET A 1 10.37 -50.48 -11.26
C MET A 1 9.84 -49.65 -10.08
N LYS A 2 9.69 -50.19 -8.86
CA LYS A 2 9.12 -49.49 -7.69
C LYS A 2 9.90 -48.26 -7.18
N ILE A 3 11.23 -48.24 -7.32
CA ILE A 3 12.08 -47.12 -6.84
C ILE A 3 11.84 -45.83 -7.66
N LYS A 4 11.75 -45.93 -9.00
CA LYS A 4 11.44 -44.78 -9.87
C LYS A 4 10.07 -44.17 -9.57
N LEU A 5 9.09 -44.98 -9.16
CA LEU A 5 7.74 -44.51 -8.82
C LEU A 5 7.73 -43.71 -7.50
N ARG A 6 8.49 -44.14 -6.48
CA ARG A 6 8.66 -43.40 -5.22
C ARG A 6 9.28 -42.01 -5.42
N HIS A 7 10.27 -41.89 -6.31
CA HIS A 7 10.89 -40.60 -6.61
C HIS A 7 9.92 -39.64 -7.33
N LYS A 8 9.08 -40.16 -8.23
CA LYS A 8 8.03 -39.36 -8.91
C LYS A 8 6.96 -38.86 -7.94
N ILE A 9 6.54 -39.68 -6.97
CA ILE A 9 5.57 -39.30 -5.95
C ILE A 9 6.16 -38.25 -5.00
N GLY A 10 7.43 -38.40 -4.60
CA GLY A 10 8.13 -37.40 -3.80
C GLY A 10 8.26 -36.06 -4.52
N PHE A 11 8.62 -36.08 -5.80
CA PHE A 11 8.69 -34.88 -6.64
C PHE A 11 7.33 -34.19 -6.80
N LEU A 12 6.25 -34.95 -7.05
CA LEU A 12 4.89 -34.41 -7.15
C LEU A 12 4.43 -33.77 -5.83
N GLY A 13 4.76 -34.39 -4.69
CA GLY A 13 4.48 -33.83 -3.36
C GLY A 13 5.22 -32.51 -3.11
N ILE A 14 6.48 -32.40 -3.52
CA ILE A 14 7.26 -31.16 -3.42
C ILE A 14 6.64 -30.06 -4.28
N VAL A 15 6.23 -30.37 -5.51
CA VAL A 15 5.57 -29.39 -6.42
C VAL A 15 4.25 -28.89 -5.83
N LEU A 16 3.45 -29.77 -5.22
CA LEU A 16 2.19 -29.41 -4.56
C LEU A 16 2.40 -28.54 -3.31
N LEU A 17 3.46 -28.76 -2.55
CA LEU A 17 3.78 -27.92 -1.38
C LEU A 17 4.25 -26.52 -1.81
N ILE A 18 5.03 -26.44 -2.88
CA ILE A 18 5.52 -25.15 -3.42
C ILE A 18 4.37 -24.34 -4.01
N SER A 19 3.41 -24.96 -4.71
CA SER A 19 2.30 -24.22 -5.31
C SER A 19 1.43 -23.53 -4.25
N ASN A 20 1.11 -24.19 -3.14
CA ASN A 20 0.32 -23.59 -2.05
C ASN A 20 1.04 -22.42 -1.37
N ALA A 21 2.36 -22.49 -1.21
CA ALA A 21 3.15 -21.40 -0.64
C ALA A 21 3.14 -20.14 -1.52
N LEU A 22 3.08 -20.29 -2.85
CA LEU A 22 3.06 -19.17 -3.80
C LEU A 22 1.74 -18.39 -3.78
N PHE A 23 0.61 -19.03 -3.44
CA PHE A 23 -0.70 -18.37 -3.38
C PHE A 23 -0.97 -17.61 -2.06
N SER A 24 -0.08 -17.71 -1.07
CA SER A 24 -0.31 -17.13 0.27
C SER A 24 0.22 -15.69 0.44
N GLN A 25 0.67 -15.02 -0.61
CA GLN A 25 1.18 -13.65 -0.50
C GLN A 25 0.03 -12.64 -0.47
N ASN A 26 -0.23 -12.05 0.69
CA ASN A 26 -1.25 -11.01 0.89
C ASN A 26 -0.76 -9.59 0.49
N ILE A 27 0.45 -9.48 -0.06
CA ILE A 27 1.05 -8.22 -0.53
C ILE A 27 1.17 -8.29 -2.04
N GLN A 28 0.53 -7.35 -2.74
CA GLN A 28 0.54 -7.22 -4.18
C GLN A 28 1.47 -6.07 -4.57
N LEU A 29 2.31 -6.27 -5.58
CA LEU A 29 3.11 -5.20 -6.19
C LEU A 29 2.38 -4.69 -7.42
N LYS A 30 2.17 -3.38 -7.49
CA LYS A 30 1.44 -2.74 -8.60
C LYS A 30 2.25 -1.60 -9.17
N LYS A 31 2.53 -1.67 -10.47
CA LYS A 31 2.95 -0.50 -11.25
C LYS A 31 1.72 0.34 -11.59
N PHE A 32 1.73 1.61 -11.23
CA PHE A 32 0.65 2.57 -11.41
C PHE A 32 1.12 3.68 -12.35
N ASN A 33 0.40 3.92 -13.45
CA ASN A 33 0.74 4.99 -14.37
C ASN A 33 -0.03 6.25 -13.96
N SER A 34 0.70 7.27 -13.49
CA SER A 34 0.09 8.51 -12.98
C SER A 34 0.12 9.61 -14.05
N LYS A 35 -1.04 10.21 -14.32
CA LYS A 35 -1.14 11.37 -15.22
C LYS A 35 -0.72 12.63 -14.48
N GLU A 36 -1.13 12.79 -13.23
CA GLU A 36 -0.72 13.92 -12.36
C GLU A 36 0.81 14.05 -12.26
N LEU A 37 1.51 12.92 -12.19
CA LEU A 37 2.96 12.89 -12.04
C LEU A 37 3.73 12.70 -13.35
N ASN A 38 3.01 12.49 -14.46
CA ASN A 38 3.56 12.12 -15.76
C ASN A 38 4.66 11.03 -15.67
N SER A 39 4.46 10.07 -14.78
CA SER A 39 5.45 9.02 -14.47
C SER A 39 4.78 7.81 -13.82
N ASP A 40 5.51 6.71 -13.78
CA ASP A 40 5.04 5.49 -13.12
C ASP A 40 5.37 5.54 -11.62
N ARG A 41 4.44 5.09 -10.78
CA ARG A 41 4.63 4.85 -9.35
C ARG A 41 4.54 3.35 -9.05
N TYR A 42 5.30 2.90 -8.07
CA TYR A 42 5.29 1.51 -7.63
C TYR A 42 4.62 1.42 -6.26
N LEU A 43 3.54 0.65 -6.20
CA LEU A 43 2.72 0.47 -5.01
C LEU A 43 2.94 -0.92 -4.41
N LYS A 44 2.94 -1.00 -3.07
CA LYS A 44 2.76 -2.23 -2.31
C LYS A 44 1.35 -2.23 -1.73
N ILE A 45 0.54 -3.25 -1.97
CA ILE A 45 -0.86 -3.28 -1.53
C ILE A 45 -1.07 -4.51 -0.65
N TYR A 46 -1.40 -4.30 0.61
CA TYR A 46 -1.82 -5.35 1.53
C TYR A 46 -3.34 -5.39 1.62
N VAL A 47 -3.89 -6.58 1.43
CA VAL A 47 -5.32 -6.85 1.60
C VAL A 47 -5.46 -7.90 2.72
N PRO A 48 -6.30 -7.64 3.75
CA PRO A 48 -6.45 -8.56 4.87
C PRO A 48 -7.12 -9.86 4.42
N PRO A 49 -6.76 -11.04 4.98
CA PRO A 49 -7.32 -12.33 4.57
C PRO A 49 -8.84 -12.42 4.65
N SER A 50 -9.46 -11.71 5.61
CA SER A 50 -10.91 -11.67 5.74
C SER A 50 -11.63 -11.08 4.52
N TYR A 51 -10.92 -10.33 3.66
CA TYR A 51 -11.47 -9.75 2.44
C TYR A 51 -12.01 -10.83 1.47
N ALA A 52 -11.44 -12.04 1.48
CA ALA A 52 -11.96 -13.15 0.67
C ALA A 52 -13.15 -13.87 1.31
N LEU A 53 -13.37 -13.68 2.62
CA LEU A 53 -14.35 -14.41 3.41
C LEU A 53 -15.68 -13.65 3.57
N ASP A 54 -15.61 -12.32 3.61
CA ASP A 54 -16.77 -11.44 3.76
C ASP A 54 -16.84 -10.43 2.60
N SER A 55 -17.83 -10.60 1.74
CA SER A 55 -18.07 -9.72 0.59
C SER A 55 -18.79 -8.42 0.94
N THR A 56 -19.31 -8.29 2.16
CA THR A 56 -20.09 -7.13 2.63
C THR A 56 -19.27 -6.18 3.48
N LYS A 57 -18.18 -6.66 4.09
CA LYS A 57 -17.30 -5.85 4.93
C LYS A 57 -16.57 -4.78 4.11
N LEU A 58 -16.58 -3.55 4.64
CA LEU A 58 -15.77 -2.43 4.18
C LEU A 58 -14.55 -2.25 5.08
N TYR A 59 -13.42 -1.85 4.50
CA TYR A 59 -12.14 -1.75 5.19
C TYR A 59 -11.62 -0.32 5.15
N PRO A 60 -11.11 0.25 6.26
CA PRO A 60 -10.32 1.47 6.21
C PRO A 60 -9.17 1.37 5.21
N LEU A 61 -8.88 2.48 4.53
CA LEU A 61 -7.72 2.60 3.65
C LEU A 61 -6.60 3.34 4.38
N THR A 62 -5.44 2.70 4.54
CA THR A 62 -4.23 3.37 5.02
C THR A 62 -3.25 3.57 3.87
N ILE A 63 -2.82 4.81 3.64
CA ILE A 63 -1.69 5.13 2.77
C ILE A 63 -0.40 5.19 3.60
N VAL A 64 0.65 4.54 3.13
CA VAL A 64 1.98 4.57 3.75
C VAL A 64 2.97 5.17 2.75
N LEU A 65 3.46 6.37 3.04
CA LEU A 65 4.57 7.00 2.32
C LEU A 65 5.89 6.33 2.73
N ASP A 66 6.97 6.54 1.96
CA ASP A 66 8.26 5.89 2.22
C ASP A 66 8.13 4.35 2.33
N ALA A 67 7.36 3.73 1.44
CA ALA A 67 6.93 2.33 1.58
C ALA A 67 8.09 1.32 1.50
N GLU A 68 9.24 1.68 0.94
CA GLU A 68 10.43 0.84 0.97
C GLU A 68 10.93 0.59 2.40
N TYR A 69 10.64 1.50 3.33
CA TYR A 69 11.06 1.43 4.72
C TYR A 69 9.90 1.16 5.69
N LEU A 70 8.76 1.83 5.51
CA LEU A 70 7.68 1.81 6.51
C LEU A 70 6.63 0.73 6.29
N PHE A 71 6.46 0.22 5.07
CA PHE A 71 5.29 -0.60 4.73
C PHE A 71 5.20 -1.89 5.55
N ASP A 72 6.29 -2.67 5.60
CA ASP A 72 6.25 -3.99 6.26
C ASP A 72 6.11 -3.85 7.79
N VAL A 73 6.72 -2.80 8.37
CA VAL A 73 6.57 -2.46 9.79
C VAL A 73 5.13 -2.06 10.10
N TYR A 74 4.53 -1.22 9.25
CA TYR A 74 3.15 -0.79 9.44
C TYR A 74 2.15 -1.95 9.31
N VAL A 75 2.30 -2.79 8.27
CA VAL A 75 1.46 -3.99 8.07
C VAL A 75 1.55 -4.93 9.26
N GLY A 76 2.75 -5.22 9.76
CA GLY A 76 2.94 -6.08 10.93
C GLY A 76 2.20 -5.55 12.17
N ASN A 77 2.30 -4.25 12.44
CA ASN A 77 1.60 -3.61 13.55
C ASN A 77 0.07 -3.60 13.36
N SER A 78 -0.41 -3.32 12.14
CA SER A 78 -1.85 -3.32 11.83
C SER A 78 -2.46 -4.71 12.04
N ILE A 79 -1.79 -5.77 11.59
CA ILE A 79 -2.22 -7.16 11.84
C ILE A 79 -2.29 -7.45 13.35
N LEU A 80 -1.25 -7.08 14.10
CA LEU A 80 -1.21 -7.27 15.56
C LEU A 80 -2.36 -6.53 16.26
N PHE A 81 -2.61 -5.27 15.88
CA PHE A 81 -3.65 -4.45 16.50
C PHE A 81 -5.04 -4.94 16.15
N SER A 82 -5.24 -5.42 14.92
CA SER A 82 -6.50 -6.04 14.53
C SER A 82 -6.75 -7.35 15.25
N ALA A 83 -5.75 -8.21 15.40
CA ALA A 83 -5.87 -9.47 16.15
C ALA A 83 -6.18 -9.25 17.65
N LYS A 84 -5.83 -8.07 18.19
CA LYS A 84 -6.13 -7.65 19.56
C LYS A 84 -7.38 -6.78 19.68
N GLU A 85 -8.16 -6.64 18.61
CA GLU A 85 -9.37 -5.81 18.56
C GLU A 85 -9.12 -4.35 18.98
N LYS A 86 -7.91 -3.83 18.71
CA LYS A 86 -7.52 -2.44 18.99
C LYS A 86 -7.69 -1.51 17.79
N ALA A 87 -7.74 -2.09 16.59
CA ALA A 87 -8.04 -1.39 15.34
C ALA A 87 -8.79 -2.36 14.41
N PRO A 88 -9.63 -1.88 13.48
CA PRO A 88 -10.18 -2.73 12.43
C PRO A 88 -9.09 -3.22 11.47
N GLU A 89 -9.34 -4.34 10.79
CA GLU A 89 -8.53 -4.73 9.63
C GLU A 89 -8.59 -3.64 8.56
N GLN A 90 -7.45 -3.36 7.91
CA GLN A 90 -7.32 -2.26 6.96
C GLN A 90 -6.75 -2.78 5.62
N ILE A 91 -7.16 -2.14 4.53
CA ILE A 91 -6.42 -2.22 3.27
C ILE A 91 -5.30 -1.19 3.35
N ILE A 92 -4.07 -1.60 3.07
CA ILE A 92 -2.89 -0.75 3.23
C ILE A 92 -2.20 -0.62 1.89
N VAL A 93 -2.00 0.61 1.42
CA VAL A 93 -1.24 0.92 0.21
C VAL A 93 0.01 1.70 0.56
N GLY A 94 1.16 1.13 0.25
CA GLY A 94 2.45 1.79 0.30
C GLY A 94 2.79 2.42 -1.05
N ILE A 95 3.30 3.65 -1.03
CA ILE A 95 3.87 4.32 -2.20
C ILE A 95 5.40 4.31 -2.07
N ASN A 96 6.08 3.67 -3.01
CA ASN A 96 7.55 3.73 -3.09
C ASN A 96 7.98 5.10 -3.63
N GLN A 97 8.98 5.70 -3.00
CA GLN A 97 9.46 7.06 -3.31
C GLN A 97 10.98 7.19 -3.30
N ASN A 98 11.71 6.11 -3.05
CA ASN A 98 13.16 6.13 -2.82
C ASN A 98 13.96 5.48 -3.96
N GLN A 99 13.31 5.12 -5.07
CA GLN A 99 13.99 4.57 -6.25
C GLN A 99 14.64 5.65 -7.11
N TYR A 100 13.94 6.77 -7.36
CA TYR A 100 14.41 7.84 -8.25
C TYR A 100 14.49 9.21 -7.57
N ASN A 101 14.78 9.22 -6.26
CA ASN A 101 14.78 10.42 -5.42
C ASN A 101 13.41 11.16 -5.43
N GLU A 102 12.33 10.42 -5.68
CA GLU A 102 10.96 10.95 -5.76
C GLU A 102 10.55 11.55 -4.43
N ARG A 103 10.99 10.98 -3.30
CA ARG A 103 10.67 11.43 -1.94
C ARG A 103 10.92 12.92 -1.72
N VAL A 104 12.07 13.43 -2.16
CA VAL A 104 12.41 14.85 -1.98
C VAL A 104 11.53 15.71 -2.88
N LYS A 105 11.28 15.26 -4.11
CA LYS A 105 10.46 15.96 -5.09
C LYS A 105 8.99 16.02 -4.66
N ASP A 106 8.40 14.85 -4.42
CA ASP A 106 7.02 14.59 -4.02
C ASP A 106 6.64 15.28 -2.70
N CYS A 107 7.58 15.48 -1.78
CA CYS A 107 7.33 16.06 -0.46
C CYS A 107 8.02 17.43 -0.27
N SER A 108 8.43 18.10 -1.35
CA SER A 108 9.11 19.39 -1.26
C SER A 108 8.14 20.54 -0.95
N TYR A 109 8.68 21.58 -0.32
CA TYR A 109 7.96 22.82 -0.02
C TYR A 109 8.84 24.04 -0.29
N SER A 110 8.20 25.18 -0.55
CA SER A 110 8.89 26.46 -0.69
C SER A 110 9.40 26.94 0.66
N LYS A 111 10.68 27.34 0.72
CA LYS A 111 11.29 27.89 1.94
C LYS A 111 10.73 29.27 2.32
N GLU A 112 10.06 29.96 1.40
CA GLU A 112 9.56 31.31 1.61
C GLU A 112 8.21 31.33 2.33
N ASN A 113 7.34 30.35 2.04
CA ASN A 113 5.96 30.33 2.54
C ASN A 113 5.48 28.96 3.04
N SER A 114 6.34 27.93 3.01
CA SER A 114 6.04 26.56 3.44
C SER A 114 4.89 25.89 2.67
N LEU A 115 4.50 26.42 1.51
CA LEU A 115 3.52 25.79 0.64
C LEU A 115 4.18 24.66 -0.18
N PRO A 116 3.40 23.65 -0.62
CA PRO A 116 3.90 22.64 -1.55
C PRO A 116 4.51 23.29 -2.79
N THR A 117 5.61 22.73 -3.30
CA THR A 117 6.07 23.06 -4.65
C THR A 117 5.09 22.50 -5.71
N ALA A 118 5.23 22.89 -6.98
CA ALA A 118 4.41 22.34 -8.05
C ALA A 118 4.47 20.81 -8.16
N ASP A 119 5.64 20.22 -7.91
CA ASP A 119 5.82 18.77 -7.90
C ASP A 119 5.13 18.10 -6.70
N SER A 120 5.22 18.72 -5.53
CA SER A 120 4.56 18.26 -4.31
C SER A 120 3.04 18.38 -4.40
N GLU A 121 2.54 19.44 -5.03
CA GLU A 121 1.12 19.62 -5.35
C GLU A 121 0.64 18.55 -6.34
N ALA A 122 1.45 18.21 -7.36
CA ALA A 122 1.14 17.11 -8.27
C ALA A 122 1.08 15.76 -7.55
N PHE A 123 1.99 15.51 -6.60
CA PHE A 123 1.96 14.30 -5.78
C PHE A 123 0.74 14.25 -4.84
N TYR A 124 0.36 15.39 -4.26
CA TYR A 124 -0.88 15.53 -3.53
C TYR A 124 -2.09 15.16 -4.40
N ARG A 125 -2.20 15.71 -5.62
CA ARG A 125 -3.30 15.39 -6.54
C ARG A 125 -3.30 13.93 -7.00
N PHE A 126 -2.12 13.34 -7.19
CA PHE A 126 -1.99 11.90 -7.45
C PHE A 126 -2.64 11.07 -6.34
N ILE A 127 -2.30 11.34 -5.07
CA ILE A 127 -2.91 10.63 -3.94
C ILE A 127 -4.41 10.90 -3.89
N ARG A 128 -4.80 12.17 -3.95
CA ARG A 128 -6.18 12.62 -3.69
C ARG A 128 -7.17 12.22 -4.77
N SER A 129 -6.73 12.20 -6.01
CA SER A 129 -7.59 11.98 -7.18
C SER A 129 -7.35 10.60 -7.78
N GLU A 130 -6.12 10.28 -8.18
CA GLU A 130 -5.86 9.05 -8.93
C GLU A 130 -5.85 7.82 -8.01
N LEU A 131 -5.12 7.89 -6.90
CA LEU A 131 -4.98 6.76 -5.98
C LEU A 131 -6.30 6.47 -5.27
N PHE A 132 -6.98 7.50 -4.76
CA PHE A 132 -8.29 7.32 -4.12
C PHE A 132 -9.33 6.73 -5.06
N ASN A 133 -9.51 7.28 -6.27
CA ASN A 133 -10.47 6.73 -7.23
C ASN A 133 -10.15 5.27 -7.56
N TYR A 134 -8.87 4.94 -7.77
CA TYR A 134 -8.47 3.55 -8.01
C TYR A 134 -8.87 2.62 -6.85
N PHE A 135 -8.67 3.04 -5.60
CA PHE A 135 -9.04 2.21 -4.46
C PHE A 135 -10.56 2.11 -4.25
N GLU A 136 -11.31 3.18 -4.50
CA GLU A 136 -12.78 3.16 -4.45
C GLU A 136 -13.38 2.24 -5.53
N GLU A 137 -12.82 2.23 -6.73
CA GLU A 137 -13.31 1.40 -7.84
C GLU A 137 -12.94 -0.08 -7.71
N ASN A 138 -11.77 -0.39 -7.14
CA ASN A 138 -11.20 -1.74 -7.18
C ASN A 138 -11.27 -2.48 -5.84
N TYR A 139 -11.54 -1.78 -4.73
CA TYR A 139 -11.56 -2.36 -3.39
C TYR A 139 -12.76 -1.91 -2.56
N ARG A 140 -13.20 -2.78 -1.65
CA ARG A 140 -14.25 -2.47 -0.66
C ARG A 140 -13.68 -1.63 0.48
N ILE A 141 -13.50 -0.34 0.23
CA ILE A 141 -13.00 0.59 1.25
C ILE A 141 -14.14 1.34 1.96
N SER A 142 -13.93 1.64 3.24
CA SER A 142 -14.81 2.52 4.02
C SER A 142 -14.44 3.99 3.81
N PRO A 143 -15.30 4.94 4.21
CA PRO A 143 -14.95 6.36 4.16
C PRO A 143 -13.74 6.75 5.03
N PHE A 144 -13.44 5.97 6.08
CA PHE A 144 -12.33 6.23 7.00
C PHE A 144 -10.97 5.91 6.36
N LYS A 145 -10.11 6.92 6.29
CA LYS A 145 -8.79 6.87 5.66
C LYS A 145 -7.72 7.37 6.61
N THR A 146 -6.51 6.86 6.46
CA THR A 146 -5.34 7.35 7.18
C THR A 146 -4.16 7.46 6.23
N ILE A 147 -3.23 8.35 6.56
CA ILE A 147 -1.96 8.48 5.84
C ILE A 147 -0.81 8.53 6.85
N VAL A 148 0.26 7.80 6.55
CA VAL A 148 1.43 7.64 7.43
C VAL A 148 2.68 8.03 6.65
N GLY A 149 3.52 8.85 7.27
CA GLY A 149 4.83 9.23 6.74
C GLY A 149 5.86 9.36 7.85
N ASN A 150 7.12 9.56 7.47
CA ASN A 150 8.23 9.79 8.38
C ASN A 150 9.07 11.01 7.92
N THR A 151 9.51 11.83 8.88
CA THR A 151 10.34 13.02 8.64
C THR A 151 9.75 13.97 7.57
N LEU A 152 10.24 13.92 6.32
CA LEU A 152 9.80 14.80 5.25
C LEU A 152 8.40 14.44 4.77
N SER A 153 8.11 13.14 4.60
CA SER A 153 6.78 12.68 4.22
C SER A 153 5.77 12.92 5.36
N ALA A 154 6.20 12.85 6.63
CA ALA A 154 5.37 13.26 7.78
C ALA A 154 5.07 14.76 7.80
N ASN A 155 5.97 15.61 7.29
CA ASN A 155 5.68 17.02 7.11
C ASN A 155 4.67 17.23 5.98
N PHE A 156 4.86 16.55 4.84
CA PHE A 156 3.98 16.62 3.68
C PHE A 156 2.52 16.24 3.99
N ILE A 157 2.27 15.22 4.81
CA ILE A 157 0.88 14.80 5.09
C ILE A 157 0.03 15.89 5.78
N ASN A 158 0.65 16.92 6.38
CA ASN A 158 -0.10 18.03 6.96
C ASN A 158 -0.86 18.84 5.90
N TYR A 159 -0.48 18.77 4.62
CA TYR A 159 -1.20 19.46 3.55
C TYR A 159 -2.60 18.90 3.31
N PHE A 160 -2.86 17.63 3.64
CA PHE A 160 -4.21 17.06 3.59
C PHE A 160 -5.13 17.64 4.67
N LEU A 161 -4.57 18.11 5.80
CA LEU A 161 -5.35 18.71 6.89
C LEU A 161 -5.90 20.11 6.56
N ILE A 162 -5.53 20.67 5.40
CA ILE A 162 -6.04 21.95 4.91
C ILE A 162 -7.38 21.76 4.18
N GLU A 163 -7.73 20.55 3.76
CA GLU A 163 -9.02 20.25 3.14
C GLU A 163 -10.19 20.54 4.10
N ASP A 164 -11.35 20.93 3.57
CA ASP A 164 -12.57 21.12 4.37
C ASP A 164 -13.00 19.82 5.08
N ASN A 165 -12.73 18.67 4.45
CA ASN A 165 -12.96 17.33 4.99
C ASN A 165 -11.70 16.48 4.82
N PRO A 166 -10.73 16.60 5.75
CA PRO A 166 -9.44 15.92 5.68
C PRO A 166 -9.53 14.41 5.97
#